data_AF-A0A9D8HFB4-F1
#
_entry.id   AF-A0A9D8HFB4-F1
#
_cell.length_a   1.000
_cell.length_b   1.000
_cell.length_c   1.000
_cell.angle_alpha   90.00
_cell.angle_beta   90.00
_cell.angle_gamma   90.00
#
_symmetry.space_group_name_H-M   'P 1'
#
loop_
_entity.id
_entity.type
_entity.pdbx_description
1 polymer ?
#
loop_
_entity_poly.entity_id
_entity_poly.type
_entity_poly.pdbx_seq_one_letter_code
_entity_poly.pdbx_strand_id
1 'polypeptide(L)'
;MDVRDSGPGGSGRVGSGRVGSGRVGSGRGGSGEVLDSVLSTRCAAGVRIGRFGARARRYDHGVVPAFAADDPAAVRHFSEAGWVATADADGSGPTPERLRAWADELADLDPAVGVLHYFEETDCGPARCRSEHFVEVHAGLRAFLTEGAMPATAGALLGEPAVLYKEKCNYKLPGGAGYSPHQDAPAYRFVETHVSCMVAIDDATVANGCLEVVSGAHDRIWPQDERGCIAPEVVATMRWEPVEVPAGGTLWFHSRTPHRSGPNRSDRPRRALYPTYNAAREGTLRDEYYRAKAAELADDEPRRVSLLGDFEGRIVG
;
A
#
# COMPACT_ATOMS: atom_id res chain seq x y z
N MET A 1 -71.73 -0.42 -3.14
CA MET A 1 -70.96 -1.04 -2.04
C MET A 1 -70.01 0.03 -1.55
N ASP A 2 -70.54 0.99 -0.80
CA ASP A 2 -70.65 0.97 0.68
C ASP A 2 -69.30 1.37 1.31
N VAL A 3 -69.09 2.64 1.63
CA VAL A 3 -69.52 3.37 2.85
C VAL A 3 -68.59 3.10 4.04
N ARG A 4 -67.78 4.13 4.36
CA ARG A 4 -67.40 4.71 5.67
C ARG A 4 -66.90 3.77 6.78
N ASP A 5 -65.78 4.11 7.42
CA ASP A 5 -65.83 4.88 8.68
C ASP A 5 -64.45 5.41 9.12
N SER A 6 -64.51 6.32 10.09
CA SER A 6 -63.57 7.36 10.46
C SER A 6 -63.31 7.23 11.97
N GLY A 7 -62.11 7.59 12.45
CA GLY A 7 -62.05 8.32 13.72
C GLY A 7 -60.89 7.99 14.69
N PRO A 8 -60.60 8.93 15.64
CA PRO A 8 -59.25 9.21 16.15
C PRO A 8 -59.12 9.20 17.70
N GLY A 9 -57.92 9.50 18.21
CA GLY A 9 -57.66 9.91 19.61
C GLY A 9 -56.60 9.03 20.31
N GLY A 10 -55.69 9.53 21.16
CA GLY A 10 -55.42 10.87 21.66
C GLY A 10 -54.22 10.85 22.63
N SER A 11 -53.47 11.96 22.62
CA SER A 11 -52.87 12.71 23.75
C SER A 11 -52.24 12.02 24.98
N GLY A 12 -51.05 12.52 25.41
CA GLY A 12 -50.71 12.58 26.84
C GLY A 12 -49.23 12.73 27.27
N ARG A 13 -48.78 13.98 27.44
CA ARG A 13 -47.84 14.57 28.45
C ARG A 13 -46.49 13.88 28.77
N VAL A 14 -45.33 14.53 28.57
CA VAL A 14 -44.68 15.65 29.33
C VAL A 14 -44.35 15.32 30.79
N GLY A 15 -43.06 15.32 31.12
CA GLY A 15 -42.53 15.34 32.49
C GLY A 15 -41.07 15.80 32.51
N SER A 16 -40.89 17.07 32.88
CA SER A 16 -39.61 17.76 33.14
C SER A 16 -39.17 17.56 34.60
N GLY A 17 -37.86 17.67 34.87
CA GLY A 17 -37.32 17.69 36.24
C GLY A 17 -35.93 18.30 36.32
N ARG A 18 -35.85 19.50 36.89
CA ARG A 18 -34.65 20.35 37.10
C ARG A 18 -33.96 20.05 38.45
N VAL A 19 -32.64 20.24 38.45
CA VAL A 19 -31.78 20.97 39.43
C VAL A 19 -31.81 20.56 40.91
N GLY A 20 -30.61 20.33 41.47
CA GLY A 20 -30.32 20.44 42.90
C GLY A 20 -28.84 20.71 43.16
N SER A 21 -28.54 21.92 43.64
CA SER A 21 -27.26 22.35 44.21
C SER A 21 -27.23 22.08 45.72
N GLY A 22 -26.05 21.89 46.33
CA GLY A 22 -25.90 21.72 47.77
C GLY A 22 -24.45 21.78 48.25
N ARG A 23 -24.21 22.50 49.35
CA ARG A 23 -22.97 23.07 49.88
C ARG A 23 -22.23 22.19 50.91
N VAL A 24 -20.92 22.44 51.02
CA VAL A 24 -20.06 22.64 52.23
C VAL A 24 -20.10 21.62 53.39
N GLY A 25 -18.92 21.12 53.77
CA GLY A 25 -18.64 20.51 55.07
C GLY A 25 -17.14 20.48 55.39
N SER A 26 -16.76 21.23 56.42
CA SER A 26 -15.41 21.39 57.02
C SER A 26 -15.04 20.26 57.99
N GLY A 27 -13.74 19.96 58.13
CA GLY A 27 -13.22 19.15 59.25
C GLY A 27 -11.69 19.20 59.36
N ARG A 28 -11.19 19.72 60.50
CA ARG A 28 -9.79 19.89 60.90
C ARG A 28 -9.27 18.70 61.72
N GLY A 29 -7.93 18.55 61.76
CA GLY A 29 -7.15 17.97 62.88
C GLY A 29 -6.37 16.71 62.50
N GLY A 30 -5.10 16.49 62.83
CA GLY A 30 -4.04 17.22 63.55
C GLY A 30 -2.69 16.55 63.17
N SER A 31 -1.62 17.32 62.95
CA SER A 31 -0.53 17.63 63.90
C SER A 31 0.36 16.44 64.32
N GLY A 32 1.67 16.55 64.04
CA GLY A 32 2.77 15.75 64.59
C GLY A 32 3.77 15.35 63.51
N GLU A 33 4.71 16.23 63.10
CA GLU A 33 6.12 16.25 63.54
C GLU A 33 6.97 15.15 62.82
N VAL A 34 8.14 15.37 62.19
CA VAL A 34 9.23 16.33 62.45
C VAL A 34 10.32 16.21 61.34
N LEU A 35 10.93 17.37 61.00
CA LEU A 35 12.30 17.66 60.49
C LEU A 35 12.77 17.17 59.09
N ASP A 36 13.05 18.11 58.18
CA ASP A 36 14.40 18.58 57.74
C ASP A 36 14.93 17.74 56.56
N SER A 37 15.64 18.22 55.54
CA SER A 37 16.11 19.53 55.12
C SER A 37 16.59 19.35 53.67
N VAL A 38 16.53 20.44 52.92
CA VAL A 38 17.33 20.82 51.74
C VAL A 38 18.57 19.93 51.46
N LEU A 39 18.76 19.47 50.21
CA LEU A 39 19.89 19.87 49.35
C LEU A 39 20.03 19.04 48.08
N SER A 40 20.38 19.80 47.05
CA SER A 40 20.74 19.44 45.69
C SER A 40 22.08 18.68 45.61
N THR A 41 22.23 17.98 44.49
CA THR A 41 23.45 17.76 43.67
C THR A 41 24.25 16.45 43.80
N ARG A 42 24.37 15.80 42.62
CA ARG A 42 25.51 15.04 42.01
C ARG A 42 25.45 13.51 41.93
N CYS A 43 25.94 13.08 40.76
CA CYS A 43 25.97 11.78 40.12
C CYS A 43 26.82 10.72 40.83
N ALA A 44 26.44 9.44 40.69
CA ALA A 44 27.34 8.33 40.31
C ALA A 44 26.55 7.03 40.09
N ALA A 45 27.08 6.18 39.21
CA ALA A 45 26.52 4.96 38.69
C ALA A 45 26.15 3.91 39.74
N GLY A 46 25.05 3.19 39.48
CA GLY A 46 24.65 1.97 40.18
C GLY A 46 23.87 1.06 39.25
N VAL A 47 24.56 0.11 38.65
CA VAL A 47 23.97 -0.98 37.85
C VAL A 47 23.01 -1.78 38.74
N ARG A 48 21.74 -1.85 38.36
CA ARG A 48 20.82 -2.92 38.77
C ARG A 48 20.26 -3.59 37.53
N ILE A 49 20.69 -4.82 37.31
CA ILE A 49 20.12 -5.77 36.36
C ILE A 49 18.75 -6.16 36.92
N GLY A 50 17.68 -5.85 36.20
CA GLY A 50 16.31 -6.08 36.66
C GLY A 50 15.35 -6.34 35.50
N ARG A 51 15.08 -7.64 35.29
CA ARG A 51 13.98 -8.26 34.52
C ARG A 51 13.74 -7.75 33.09
N PHE A 52 14.17 -8.58 32.13
CA PHE A 52 13.63 -8.66 30.78
C PHE A 52 12.12 -8.89 30.82
N GLY A 53 11.35 -7.80 30.81
CA GLY A 53 9.99 -7.82 30.33
C GLY A 53 10.06 -7.71 28.81
N ALA A 54 9.65 -8.76 28.10
CA ALA A 54 9.46 -8.75 26.65
C ALA A 54 8.47 -7.63 26.28
N ARG A 55 8.99 -6.44 25.99
CA ARG A 55 8.22 -5.41 25.30
C ARG A 55 8.20 -5.83 23.84
N ALA A 56 7.12 -6.48 23.43
CA ALA A 56 6.72 -6.51 22.04
C ALA A 56 6.74 -5.06 21.54
N ARG A 57 7.69 -4.73 20.66
CA ARG A 57 7.67 -3.45 19.94
C ARG A 57 6.44 -3.51 19.05
N ARG A 58 5.35 -2.88 19.48
CA ARG A 58 4.30 -2.46 18.56
C ARG A 58 4.99 -1.47 17.62
N TYR A 59 5.24 -1.90 16.38
CA TYR A 59 5.50 -0.97 15.29
C TYR A 59 4.22 -0.16 15.16
N ASP A 60 4.30 1.10 15.60
CA ASP A 60 3.28 2.09 15.32
C ASP A 60 3.18 2.18 13.79
N HIS A 61 1.99 1.98 13.24
CA HIS A 61 1.71 1.89 11.80
C HIS A 61 1.90 3.24 11.08
N GLY A 62 2.75 4.11 11.62
CA GLY A 62 3.08 5.40 11.05
C GLY A 62 3.89 5.20 9.78
N VAL A 63 3.39 5.75 8.69
CA VAL A 63 4.17 6.18 7.53
C VAL A 63 5.55 6.60 8.03
N VAL A 64 6.58 5.87 7.62
CA VAL A 64 7.93 6.28 7.96
C VAL A 64 8.13 7.67 7.35
N PRO A 65 8.60 8.67 8.10
CA PRO A 65 8.75 10.02 7.59
C PRO A 65 9.48 10.02 6.25
N ALA A 66 9.05 10.92 5.37
CA ALA A 66 9.54 11.05 4.00
C ALA A 66 11.06 10.87 3.91
N PHE A 67 11.49 9.90 3.12
CA PHE A 67 12.89 9.60 2.95
C PHE A 67 13.39 10.23 1.65
N ALA A 68 14.51 10.94 1.73
CA ALA A 68 15.32 11.19 0.55
C ALA A 68 15.80 9.85 -0.02
N ALA A 69 16.00 9.78 -1.34
CA ALA A 69 16.41 8.57 -2.05
C ALA A 69 17.68 7.90 -1.47
N ASP A 70 18.45 8.62 -0.65
CA ASP A 70 19.69 8.21 0.01
C ASP A 70 19.60 8.14 1.55
N ASP A 71 18.41 8.17 2.16
CA ASP A 71 18.29 8.08 3.62
C ASP A 71 18.77 6.69 4.14
N PRO A 72 19.86 6.63 4.94
CA PRO A 72 20.39 5.36 5.45
C PRO A 72 19.42 4.59 6.35
N ALA A 73 18.43 5.25 6.96
CA ALA A 73 17.38 4.60 7.73
C ALA A 73 16.35 3.92 6.82
N ALA A 74 16.01 4.51 5.67
CA ALA A 74 15.11 3.92 4.68
C ALA A 74 15.68 2.65 4.07
N VAL A 75 16.95 2.73 3.63
CA VAL A 75 17.66 1.58 3.05
C VAL A 75 17.79 0.46 4.09
N ARG A 76 18.10 0.80 5.34
CA ARG A 76 18.15 -0.18 6.43
C ARG A 76 16.78 -0.82 6.68
N HIS A 77 15.72 -0.03 6.75
CA HIS A 77 14.37 -0.56 6.95
C HIS A 77 13.97 -1.49 5.81
N PHE A 78 14.22 -1.08 4.55
CA PHE A 78 13.99 -1.93 3.39
C PHE A 78 14.78 -3.24 3.46
N SER A 79 16.06 -3.19 3.85
CA SER A 79 16.89 -4.39 3.99
C SER A 79 16.41 -5.32 5.11
N GLU A 80 15.82 -4.80 6.19
CA GLU A 80 15.34 -5.60 7.32
C GLU A 80 13.91 -6.12 7.10
N ALA A 81 13.02 -5.27 6.58
CA ALA A 81 11.60 -5.54 6.42
C ALA A 81 11.24 -6.09 5.02
N GLY A 82 12.05 -5.81 4.00
CA GLY A 82 11.75 -6.12 2.59
C GLY A 82 10.88 -5.08 1.90
N TRP A 83 10.52 -4.00 2.58
CA TRP A 83 9.69 -2.93 2.03
C TRP A 83 9.96 -1.61 2.77
N VAL A 84 9.59 -0.49 2.14
CA VAL A 84 9.60 0.84 2.77
C VAL A 84 8.58 1.74 2.09
N ALA A 85 7.77 2.45 2.87
CA ALA A 85 6.92 3.52 2.36
C ALA A 85 7.68 4.86 2.41
N THR A 86 7.50 5.70 1.40
CA THR A 86 8.05 7.06 1.39
C THR A 86 6.95 8.07 1.03
N ALA A 87 7.08 9.28 1.55
CA ALA A 87 6.31 10.42 1.08
C ALA A 87 7.21 11.30 0.20
N ASP A 88 6.59 12.11 -0.67
CA ASP A 88 7.29 13.15 -1.43
C ASP A 88 7.78 14.24 -0.45
N ALA A 89 9.03 14.12 0.00
CA ALA A 89 9.59 14.91 1.11
C ALA A 89 9.77 16.39 0.76
N ASP A 90 10.09 16.68 -0.50
CA ASP A 90 10.44 18.01 -0.98
C ASP A 90 9.44 18.55 -2.01
N GLY A 91 8.43 17.77 -2.40
CA GLY A 91 7.42 18.16 -3.38
C GLY A 91 7.98 18.30 -4.79
N SER A 92 9.15 17.70 -5.06
CA SER A 92 9.79 17.72 -6.38
C SER A 92 9.15 16.72 -7.35
N GLY A 93 8.36 15.77 -6.82
CA GLY A 93 7.58 14.82 -7.60
C GLY A 93 6.36 15.45 -8.28
N PRO A 94 5.70 14.72 -9.19
CA PRO A 94 4.42 15.12 -9.74
C PRO A 94 3.37 15.20 -8.62
N THR A 95 2.61 16.29 -8.58
CA THR A 95 1.53 16.44 -7.60
C THR A 95 0.47 15.34 -7.78
N PRO A 96 -0.32 15.03 -6.74
CA PRO A 96 -1.44 14.10 -6.87
C PRO A 96 -2.40 14.44 -8.03
N GLU A 97 -2.63 15.72 -8.31
CA GLU A 97 -3.44 16.18 -9.45
C GLU A 97 -2.81 15.82 -10.79
N ARG A 98 -1.48 15.98 -10.91
CA ARG A 98 -0.73 15.60 -12.11
C ARG A 98 -0.77 14.09 -12.31
N LEU A 99 -0.59 13.30 -11.25
CA LEU A 99 -0.67 11.85 -11.30
C LEU A 99 -2.06 11.37 -11.75
N ARG A 100 -3.14 12.00 -11.25
CA ARG A 100 -4.50 11.70 -11.68
C ARG A 100 -4.73 12.05 -13.15
N ALA A 101 -4.27 13.23 -13.59
CA ALA A 101 -4.35 13.62 -15.00
C ALA A 101 -3.64 12.63 -15.93
N TRP A 102 -2.42 12.19 -15.59
CA TRP A 102 -1.71 11.17 -16.37
C TRP A 102 -2.39 9.81 -16.36
N ALA A 103 -3.04 9.43 -15.26
CA ALA A 103 -3.82 8.20 -15.20
C ALA A 103 -5.06 8.26 -16.11
N ASP A 104 -5.71 9.42 -16.19
CA ASP A 104 -6.84 9.65 -17.10
C ASP A 104 -6.37 9.67 -18.56
N GLU A 105 -5.29 10.40 -18.88
CA GLU A 105 -4.65 10.41 -20.20
C GLU A 105 -4.27 8.99 -20.65
N LEU A 106 -3.65 8.19 -19.77
CA LEU A 106 -3.29 6.79 -20.02
C LEU A 106 -4.53 5.90 -20.23
N ALA A 107 -5.61 6.16 -19.52
CA ALA A 107 -6.86 5.40 -19.67
C ALA A 107 -7.57 5.70 -21.01
N ASP A 108 -7.30 6.86 -21.62
CA ASP A 108 -7.90 7.27 -22.88
C ASP A 108 -7.04 6.94 -24.11
N LEU A 109 -5.82 6.41 -23.93
CA LEU A 109 -4.97 5.99 -25.04
C LEU A 109 -5.60 4.86 -25.87
N ASP A 110 -5.44 4.94 -27.18
CA ASP A 110 -5.87 3.88 -28.10
C ASP A 110 -4.88 2.69 -28.03
N PRO A 111 -5.32 1.44 -27.79
CA PRO A 111 -4.48 0.26 -27.87
C PRO A 111 -3.65 0.14 -29.16
N ALA A 112 -4.08 0.77 -30.26
CA ALA A 112 -3.34 0.82 -31.52
C ALA A 112 -1.96 1.49 -31.40
N VAL A 113 -1.72 2.32 -30.36
CA VAL A 113 -0.38 2.89 -30.10
C VAL A 113 0.54 1.93 -29.33
N GLY A 114 0.09 0.71 -29.02
CA GLY A 114 0.88 -0.32 -28.37
C GLY A 114 0.75 -0.37 -26.85
N VAL A 115 -0.11 0.46 -26.25
CA VAL A 115 -0.52 0.35 -24.84
C VAL A 115 -1.39 -0.89 -24.66
N LEU A 116 -1.20 -1.60 -23.55
CA LEU A 116 -2.02 -2.76 -23.21
C LEU A 116 -3.08 -2.34 -22.19
N HIS A 117 -4.36 -2.61 -22.46
CA HIS A 117 -5.46 -2.40 -21.52
C HIS A 117 -6.10 -3.73 -21.13
N TYR A 118 -6.48 -3.82 -19.86
CA TYR A 118 -7.18 -4.96 -19.31
C TYR A 118 -8.41 -4.50 -18.53
N PHE A 119 -9.44 -5.33 -18.57
CA PHE A 119 -10.74 -5.02 -18.00
C PHE A 119 -11.19 -6.14 -17.05
N GLU A 120 -11.92 -5.75 -16.01
CA GLU A 120 -12.59 -6.66 -15.10
C GLU A 120 -14.09 -6.38 -15.05
N GLU A 121 -14.87 -7.40 -14.73
CA GLU A 121 -16.29 -7.23 -14.44
C GLU A 121 -16.47 -6.70 -13.01
N THR A 122 -17.11 -5.54 -12.88
CA THR A 122 -17.52 -4.96 -11.60
C THR A 122 -19.04 -5.00 -11.43
N ASP A 123 -19.55 -4.60 -10.27
CA ASP A 123 -21.00 -4.47 -10.06
C ASP A 123 -21.65 -3.42 -10.98
N CYS A 124 -20.85 -2.51 -11.55
CA CYS A 124 -21.27 -1.47 -12.50
C CYS A 124 -21.03 -1.86 -13.97
N GLY A 125 -20.59 -3.09 -14.23
CA GLY A 125 -20.22 -3.58 -15.56
C GLY A 125 -18.70 -3.66 -15.79
N PRO A 126 -18.27 -3.92 -17.03
CA PRO A 126 -16.86 -3.95 -17.42
C PRO A 126 -16.17 -2.63 -17.11
N ALA A 127 -15.03 -2.70 -16.43
CA ALA A 127 -14.25 -1.54 -16.06
C ALA A 127 -12.76 -1.80 -16.25
N ARG A 128 -12.00 -0.78 -16.68
CA ARG A 128 -10.55 -0.90 -16.84
C ARG A 128 -9.93 -1.18 -15.49
N CYS A 129 -9.12 -2.24 -15.40
CA CYS A 129 -8.43 -2.65 -14.17
C CYS A 129 -6.91 -2.49 -14.27
N ARG A 130 -6.35 -2.47 -15.49
CA ARG A 130 -4.90 -2.31 -15.70
C ARG A 130 -4.55 -1.69 -17.06
N SER A 131 -3.48 -0.89 -17.07
CA SER A 131 -2.73 -0.52 -18.28
C SER A 131 -1.25 -0.88 -18.15
N GLU A 132 -0.60 -1.30 -19.21
CA GLU A 132 0.86 -1.59 -19.26
C GLU A 132 1.49 -1.05 -20.56
N HIS A 133 2.82 -1.07 -20.63
CA HIS A 133 3.59 -0.74 -21.84
C HIS A 133 3.34 0.68 -22.39
N PHE A 134 3.36 1.68 -21.51
CA PHE A 134 2.96 3.04 -21.87
C PHE A 134 4.10 4.07 -21.91
N VAL A 135 5.31 3.76 -21.41
CA VAL A 135 6.40 4.77 -21.41
C VAL A 135 6.98 5.06 -22.80
N GLU A 136 6.66 4.28 -23.83
CA GLU A 136 7.00 4.65 -25.22
C GLU A 136 6.06 5.71 -25.81
N VAL A 137 4.85 5.82 -25.27
CA VAL A 137 3.78 6.66 -25.83
C VAL A 137 3.35 7.79 -24.91
N HIS A 138 3.80 7.80 -23.66
CA HIS A 138 3.46 8.82 -22.67
C HIS A 138 4.73 9.47 -22.08
N ALA A 139 5.17 10.59 -22.65
CA ALA A 139 6.43 11.25 -22.29
C ALA A 139 6.54 11.66 -20.80
N GLY A 140 5.45 12.14 -20.18
CA GLY A 140 5.45 12.52 -18.76
C GLY A 140 5.73 11.34 -17.82
N LEU A 141 4.97 10.26 -17.97
CA LEU A 141 5.21 8.99 -17.28
C LEU A 141 6.58 8.39 -17.61
N ARG A 142 7.05 8.47 -18.85
CA ARG A 142 8.41 8.04 -19.20
C ARG A 142 9.46 8.75 -18.34
N ALA A 143 9.50 10.08 -18.42
CA ALA A 143 10.48 10.88 -17.67
C ALA A 143 10.37 10.60 -16.17
N PHE A 144 9.15 10.56 -15.62
CA PHE A 144 8.94 10.29 -14.19
C PHE A 144 9.46 8.91 -13.77
N LEU A 145 9.29 7.87 -14.59
CA LEU A 145 9.65 6.50 -14.24
C LEU A 145 11.11 6.14 -14.59
N THR A 146 11.74 6.84 -15.54
CA THR A 146 13.10 6.49 -16.03
C THR A 146 14.18 7.48 -15.63
N GLU A 147 13.84 8.62 -15.03
CA GLU A 147 14.79 9.68 -14.71
C GLU A 147 14.65 10.16 -13.26
N GLY A 148 15.70 10.78 -12.72
CA GLY A 148 15.67 11.45 -11.43
C GLY A 148 15.43 10.51 -10.23
N ALA A 149 14.51 10.90 -9.35
CA ALA A 149 14.35 10.32 -8.02
C ALA A 149 13.90 8.85 -8.03
N MET A 150 13.08 8.43 -9.01
CA MET A 150 12.55 7.06 -9.06
C MET A 150 13.64 6.00 -9.28
N PRO A 151 14.43 6.03 -10.38
CA PRO A 151 15.53 5.09 -10.56
C PRO A 151 16.66 5.29 -9.53
N ALA A 152 16.87 6.51 -9.02
CA ALA A 152 17.85 6.75 -7.95
C ALA A 152 17.46 6.03 -6.65
N THR A 153 16.19 6.12 -6.24
CA THR A 153 15.66 5.41 -5.07
C THR A 153 15.74 3.91 -5.26
N ALA A 154 15.29 3.40 -6.42
CA ALA A 154 15.42 1.99 -6.76
C ALA A 154 16.88 1.50 -6.65
N GLY A 155 17.82 2.31 -7.13
CA GLY A 155 19.24 1.98 -7.07
C GLY A 155 19.81 1.98 -5.65
N ALA A 156 19.38 2.92 -4.79
CA ALA A 156 19.76 2.90 -3.38
C ALA A 156 19.24 1.65 -2.65
N LEU A 157 18.01 1.21 -2.97
CA LEU A 157 17.41 0.01 -2.39
C LEU A 157 18.03 -1.29 -2.93
N LEU A 158 18.49 -1.32 -4.19
CA LEU A 158 19.23 -2.44 -4.78
C LEU A 158 20.72 -2.46 -4.37
N GLY A 159 21.25 -1.31 -3.91
CA GLY A 159 22.67 -1.13 -3.60
C GLY A 159 23.56 -0.83 -4.82
N GLU A 160 22.96 -0.55 -5.98
CA GLU A 160 23.65 -0.28 -7.25
C GLU A 160 22.72 0.44 -8.24
N PRO A 161 23.20 1.02 -9.35
CA PRO A 161 22.33 1.70 -10.32
C PRO A 161 21.21 0.82 -10.84
N ALA A 162 20.00 1.38 -10.97
CA ALA A 162 18.81 0.65 -11.40
C ALA A 162 18.27 1.17 -12.74
N VAL A 163 17.59 0.29 -13.47
CA VAL A 163 16.89 0.61 -14.73
C VAL A 163 15.45 0.09 -14.68
N LEU A 164 14.54 0.76 -15.38
CA LEU A 164 13.14 0.36 -15.44
C LEU A 164 13.02 -0.98 -16.19
N TYR A 165 12.51 -1.99 -15.48
CA TYR A 165 12.28 -3.34 -16.02
C TYR A 165 10.90 -3.44 -16.68
N LYS A 166 9.87 -2.89 -16.05
CA LYS A 166 8.50 -2.82 -16.57
C LYS A 166 7.68 -1.79 -15.79
N GLU A 167 6.48 -1.54 -16.26
CA GLU A 167 5.55 -0.61 -15.64
C GLU A 167 4.10 -1.04 -15.85
N LYS A 168 3.26 -0.77 -14.87
CA LYS A 168 1.81 -0.90 -15.01
C LYS A 168 1.10 0.21 -14.25
N CYS A 169 -0.11 0.53 -14.65
CA CYS A 169 -1.06 1.33 -13.89
C CYS A 169 -2.22 0.40 -13.53
N ASN A 170 -2.51 0.25 -12.23
CA ASN A 170 -3.68 -0.50 -11.78
C ASN A 170 -4.80 0.47 -11.43
N TYR A 171 -6.00 0.20 -11.94
CA TYR A 171 -7.21 0.95 -11.68
C TYR A 171 -8.13 0.10 -10.82
N LYS A 172 -8.04 0.25 -9.49
CA LYS A 172 -8.99 -0.42 -8.61
C LYS A 172 -10.19 0.48 -8.40
N LEU A 173 -11.12 0.46 -9.34
CA LEU A 173 -12.36 1.23 -9.31
C LEU A 173 -13.30 0.71 -8.19
N PRO A 174 -14.37 1.43 -7.81
CA PRO A 174 -15.36 0.91 -6.86
C PRO A 174 -15.84 -0.49 -7.27
N GLY A 175 -15.75 -1.47 -6.36
CA GLY A 175 -16.05 -2.88 -6.65
C GLY A 175 -14.92 -3.67 -7.32
N GLY A 176 -13.80 -3.04 -7.67
CA GLY A 176 -12.65 -3.69 -8.31
C GLY A 176 -11.95 -4.72 -7.42
N ALA A 177 -11.44 -5.78 -8.04
CA ALA A 177 -10.96 -6.97 -7.33
C ALA A 177 -9.57 -6.82 -6.70
N GLY A 178 -9.30 -7.71 -5.74
CA GLY A 178 -8.02 -7.82 -5.05
C GLY A 178 -6.98 -8.65 -5.81
N TYR A 179 -5.85 -8.86 -5.14
CA TYR A 179 -4.80 -9.77 -5.58
C TYR A 179 -4.48 -10.73 -4.43
N SER A 180 -4.49 -12.03 -4.72
CA SER A 180 -4.10 -13.09 -3.80
C SER A 180 -2.66 -12.92 -3.29
N PRO A 181 -2.30 -13.46 -2.12
CA PRO A 181 -0.92 -13.48 -1.61
C PRO A 181 0.10 -14.01 -2.62
N HIS A 182 1.09 -13.20 -2.97
CA HIS A 182 2.15 -13.58 -3.91
C HIS A 182 3.49 -12.90 -3.62
N GLN A 183 4.50 -13.32 -4.36
CA GLN A 183 5.79 -12.65 -4.52
C GLN A 183 5.98 -12.34 -6.00
N ASP A 184 6.64 -11.23 -6.35
CA ASP A 184 6.87 -10.86 -7.76
C ASP A 184 8.01 -11.68 -8.40
N ALA A 185 9.01 -12.10 -7.62
CA ALA A 185 10.20 -12.82 -8.10
C ALA A 185 9.90 -14.02 -9.02
N PRO A 186 8.92 -14.89 -8.72
CA PRO A 186 8.58 -16.01 -9.60
C PRO A 186 7.99 -15.61 -10.96
N ALA A 187 7.46 -14.38 -11.08
CA ALA A 187 6.81 -13.90 -12.29
C ALA A 187 7.78 -13.34 -13.35
N TYR A 188 8.97 -12.87 -12.95
CA TYR A 188 9.87 -12.10 -13.82
C TYR A 188 11.17 -12.86 -14.10
N ARG A 189 11.19 -13.60 -15.22
CA ARG A 189 12.23 -14.60 -15.53
C ARG A 189 13.58 -14.05 -16.00
N PHE A 190 13.66 -12.76 -16.35
CA PHE A 190 14.87 -12.17 -16.91
C PHE A 190 15.75 -11.48 -15.87
N VAL A 191 15.31 -11.40 -14.61
CA VAL A 191 15.98 -10.66 -13.55
C VAL A 191 16.03 -11.50 -12.27
N GLU A 192 17.14 -11.50 -11.57
CA GLU A 192 17.33 -12.30 -10.36
C GLU A 192 16.68 -11.64 -9.14
N THR A 193 16.90 -10.32 -9.00
CA THR A 193 16.36 -9.49 -7.93
C THR A 193 15.89 -8.17 -8.52
N HIS A 194 14.74 -7.69 -8.04
CA HIS A 194 14.18 -6.42 -8.49
C HIS A 194 13.42 -5.76 -7.34
N VAL A 195 13.18 -4.47 -7.49
CA VAL A 195 12.35 -3.69 -6.56
C VAL A 195 11.15 -3.17 -7.32
N SER A 196 9.96 -3.44 -6.80
CA SER A 196 8.70 -2.88 -7.28
C SER A 196 8.33 -1.69 -6.41
N CYS A 197 7.69 -0.68 -7.01
CA CYS A 197 7.21 0.50 -6.30
C CYS A 197 5.75 0.75 -6.63
N MET A 198 4.88 0.87 -5.64
CA MET A 198 3.55 1.44 -5.82
C MET A 198 3.66 2.96 -5.67
N VAL A 199 3.31 3.73 -6.70
CA VAL A 199 3.08 5.18 -6.58
C VAL A 199 1.59 5.43 -6.45
N ALA A 200 1.15 5.95 -5.31
CA ALA A 200 -0.26 6.22 -5.03
C ALA A 200 -0.76 7.41 -5.87
N ILE A 201 -1.70 7.16 -6.79
CA ILE A 201 -2.37 8.24 -7.55
C ILE A 201 -3.56 8.79 -6.75
N ASP A 202 -4.30 7.88 -6.11
CA ASP A 202 -5.33 8.17 -5.12
C ASP A 202 -4.89 7.61 -3.75
N ASP A 203 -5.48 8.08 -2.65
CA ASP A 203 -5.19 7.55 -1.31
C ASP A 203 -5.43 6.04 -1.27
N ALA A 204 -4.41 5.27 -0.87
CA ALA A 204 -4.53 3.85 -0.59
C ALA A 204 -4.89 3.66 0.88
N THR A 205 -6.09 3.14 1.14
CA THR A 205 -6.64 2.93 2.49
C THR A 205 -7.04 1.47 2.68
N VAL A 206 -7.24 1.04 3.92
CA VAL A 206 -7.79 -0.30 4.19
C VAL A 206 -9.15 -0.49 3.50
N ALA A 207 -10.00 0.55 3.50
CA ALA A 207 -11.34 0.49 2.94
C ALA A 207 -11.37 0.28 1.41
N ASN A 208 -10.40 0.84 0.68
CA ASN A 208 -10.28 0.67 -0.77
C ASN A 208 -9.25 -0.40 -1.17
N GLY A 209 -8.83 -1.22 -0.22
CA GLY A 209 -7.97 -2.38 -0.43
C GLY A 209 -6.53 -1.99 -0.74
N CYS A 210 -5.88 -1.21 0.13
CA CYS A 210 -4.44 -0.96 0.10
C CYS A 210 -3.61 -2.26 0.08
N LEU A 211 -2.31 -2.14 -0.18
CA LEU A 211 -1.42 -3.29 -0.12
C LEU A 211 -1.27 -3.75 1.34
N GLU A 212 -1.24 -5.06 1.53
CA GLU A 212 -0.79 -5.69 2.76
C GLU A 212 0.53 -6.41 2.47
N VAL A 213 1.49 -6.31 3.37
CA VAL A 213 2.84 -6.88 3.23
C VAL A 213 3.20 -7.74 4.42
N VAL A 214 4.23 -8.58 4.28
CA VAL A 214 4.81 -9.36 5.39
C VAL A 214 6.25 -8.93 5.61
N SER A 215 6.49 -8.24 6.72
CA SER A 215 7.81 -7.76 7.12
C SER A 215 8.79 -8.91 7.40
N GLY A 216 9.99 -8.82 6.83
CA GLY A 216 11.10 -9.75 7.07
C GLY A 216 10.98 -11.11 6.39
N ALA A 217 10.01 -11.30 5.49
CA ALA A 217 9.75 -12.57 4.81
C ALA A 217 10.27 -12.62 3.35
N HIS A 218 11.28 -11.82 3.03
CA HIS A 218 11.81 -11.65 1.67
C HIS A 218 13.13 -12.38 1.40
N ASP A 219 13.59 -13.21 2.33
CA ASP A 219 14.87 -13.94 2.22
C ASP A 219 14.82 -15.17 1.29
N ARG A 220 13.63 -15.60 0.89
CA ARG A 220 13.40 -16.79 0.07
C ARG A 220 12.14 -16.67 -0.79
N ILE A 221 11.98 -17.58 -1.74
CA ILE A 221 10.67 -17.85 -2.37
C ILE A 221 9.92 -18.82 -1.46
N TRP A 222 8.70 -18.45 -1.07
CA TRP A 222 7.83 -19.29 -0.28
C TRP A 222 7.16 -20.37 -1.15
N PRO A 223 6.80 -21.53 -0.59
CA PRO A 223 6.04 -22.54 -1.32
C PRO A 223 4.82 -21.93 -2.01
N GLN A 224 4.59 -22.32 -3.27
CA GLN A 224 3.54 -21.77 -4.11
C GLN A 224 2.47 -22.83 -4.41
N ASP A 225 1.25 -22.36 -4.68
CA ASP A 225 0.19 -23.17 -5.28
C ASP A 225 0.32 -23.25 -6.81
N GLU A 226 -0.61 -23.96 -7.45
CA GLU A 226 -0.64 -24.13 -8.91
C GLU A 226 -0.87 -22.82 -9.68
N ARG A 227 -1.35 -21.76 -9.01
CA ARG A 227 -1.53 -20.41 -9.57
C ARG A 227 -0.24 -19.58 -9.48
N GLY A 228 0.81 -20.09 -8.81
CA GLY A 228 2.01 -19.34 -8.48
C GLY A 228 1.80 -18.34 -7.34
N CYS A 229 0.68 -18.41 -6.63
CA CYS A 229 0.45 -17.66 -5.39
C CYS A 229 1.13 -18.38 -4.22
N ILE A 230 1.34 -17.69 -3.10
CA ILE A 230 1.86 -18.33 -1.88
C ILE A 230 0.84 -19.36 -1.39
N ALA A 231 1.28 -20.57 -1.10
CA ALA A 231 0.41 -21.68 -0.73
C ALA A 231 -0.45 -21.34 0.52
N PRO A 232 -1.74 -21.70 0.55
CA PRO A 232 -2.67 -21.28 1.62
C PRO A 232 -2.19 -21.61 3.04
N GLU A 233 -1.56 -22.76 3.23
CA GLU A 233 -0.99 -23.19 4.52
C GLU A 233 0.16 -22.29 4.97
N VAL A 234 0.93 -21.72 4.04
CA VAL A 234 2.00 -20.76 4.33
C VAL A 234 1.37 -19.39 4.63
N VAL A 235 0.40 -18.95 3.83
CA VAL A 235 -0.34 -17.68 4.05
C VAL A 235 -0.92 -17.62 5.46
N ALA A 236 -1.46 -18.74 5.97
CA ALA A 236 -2.04 -18.83 7.31
C ALA A 236 -1.03 -18.62 8.45
N THR A 237 0.27 -18.78 8.19
CA THR A 237 1.35 -18.53 9.16
C THR A 237 1.86 -17.10 9.15
N MET A 238 1.53 -16.32 8.11
CA MET A 238 2.08 -14.99 7.90
C MET A 238 1.30 -13.92 8.66
N ARG A 239 2.03 -12.93 9.17
CA ARG A 239 1.45 -11.72 9.76
C ARG A 239 1.40 -10.60 8.72
N TRP A 240 0.23 -10.41 8.14
CA TRP A 240 -0.04 -9.38 7.13
C TRP A 240 -0.24 -8.02 7.77
N GLU A 241 0.42 -7.01 7.21
CA GLU A 241 0.40 -5.63 7.69
C GLU A 241 -0.16 -4.72 6.58
N PRO A 242 -1.33 -4.08 6.77
CA PRO A 242 -1.84 -3.11 5.81
C PRO A 242 -0.96 -1.86 5.79
N VAL A 243 -0.68 -1.35 4.60
CA VAL A 243 0.12 -0.14 4.39
C VAL A 243 -0.74 0.90 3.68
N GLU A 244 -1.27 1.85 4.45
CA GLU A 244 -1.98 3.00 3.91
C GLU A 244 -0.98 4.04 3.39
N VAL A 245 -1.20 4.52 2.17
CA VAL A 245 -0.29 5.44 1.47
C VAL A 245 -1.13 6.57 0.89
N PRO A 246 -0.93 7.83 1.33
CA PRO A 246 -1.65 8.97 0.76
C PRO A 246 -1.23 9.19 -0.69
N ALA A 247 -2.10 9.84 -1.48
CA ALA A 247 -1.80 10.19 -2.86
C ALA A 247 -0.48 10.99 -2.95
N GLY A 248 0.35 10.64 -3.94
CA GLY A 248 1.72 11.15 -4.09
C GLY A 248 2.78 10.38 -3.29
N GLY A 249 2.38 9.58 -2.30
CA GLY A 249 3.28 8.68 -1.58
C GLY A 249 3.66 7.44 -2.41
N THR A 250 4.70 6.75 -1.96
CA THR A 250 5.15 5.51 -2.57
C THR A 250 5.34 4.37 -1.57
N LEU A 251 5.24 3.13 -2.04
CA LEU A 251 5.57 1.91 -1.29
C LEU A 251 6.49 1.04 -2.14
N TRP A 252 7.74 0.93 -1.73
CA TRP A 252 8.76 0.10 -2.35
C TRP A 252 8.80 -1.26 -1.67
N PHE A 253 8.97 -2.32 -2.45
CA PHE A 253 9.08 -3.68 -1.91
C PHE A 253 9.99 -4.55 -2.79
N HIS A 254 10.78 -5.38 -2.12
CA HIS A 254 11.63 -6.38 -2.75
C HIS A 254 10.78 -7.38 -3.53
N SER A 255 11.31 -7.89 -4.63
CA SER A 255 10.72 -8.97 -5.44
C SER A 255 10.20 -10.19 -4.65
N ARG A 256 10.75 -10.43 -3.46
CA ARG A 256 10.44 -11.58 -2.61
C ARG A 256 9.59 -11.18 -1.41
N THR A 257 9.17 -9.93 -1.27
CA THR A 257 8.28 -9.55 -0.16
C THR A 257 6.88 -10.10 -0.42
N PRO A 258 6.34 -10.98 0.45
CA PRO A 258 4.95 -11.40 0.34
C PRO A 258 4.04 -10.19 0.42
N HIS A 259 3.18 -10.03 -0.57
CA HIS A 259 2.22 -8.95 -0.62
C HIS A 259 0.88 -9.41 -1.20
N ARG A 260 -0.19 -8.69 -0.86
CA ARG A 260 -1.55 -8.92 -1.35
C ARG A 260 -2.34 -7.62 -1.35
N SER A 261 -3.56 -7.63 -1.88
CA SER A 261 -4.52 -6.55 -1.61
C SER A 261 -5.96 -7.03 -1.62
N GLY A 262 -6.79 -6.47 -0.74
CA GLY A 262 -8.24 -6.71 -0.75
C GLY A 262 -8.97 -6.01 -1.89
N PRO A 263 -10.25 -6.32 -2.15
CA PRO A 263 -11.06 -5.59 -3.13
C PRO A 263 -11.31 -4.14 -2.68
N ASN A 264 -11.66 -3.27 -3.61
CA ASN A 264 -12.08 -1.90 -3.27
C ASN A 264 -13.56 -1.90 -2.87
N ARG A 265 -13.81 -1.70 -1.58
CA ARG A 265 -15.16 -1.64 -0.99
C ARG A 265 -15.65 -0.20 -0.76
N SER A 266 -14.88 0.79 -1.21
CA SER A 266 -15.24 2.21 -1.12
C SER A 266 -15.98 2.68 -2.38
N ASP A 267 -16.48 3.91 -2.33
CA ASP A 267 -17.10 4.63 -3.44
C ASP A 267 -16.10 5.47 -4.27
N ARG A 268 -14.79 5.37 -3.96
CA ARG A 268 -13.72 6.11 -4.64
C ARG A 268 -12.79 5.17 -5.40
N PRO A 269 -12.20 5.59 -6.52
CA PRO A 269 -11.14 4.82 -7.18
C PRO A 269 -9.88 4.77 -6.31
N ARG A 270 -9.08 3.70 -6.48
CA ARG A 270 -7.74 3.56 -5.93
C ARG A 270 -6.74 3.21 -7.04
N ARG A 271 -6.34 4.23 -7.80
CA ARG A 271 -5.34 4.08 -8.86
C ARG A 271 -3.92 4.12 -8.29
N ALA A 272 -3.02 3.35 -8.90
CA ALA A 272 -1.60 3.41 -8.59
C ALA A 272 -0.74 2.97 -9.78
N LEU A 273 0.40 3.64 -9.95
CA LEU A 273 1.46 3.17 -10.84
C LEU A 273 2.30 2.12 -10.13
N TYR A 274 2.84 1.19 -10.90
CA TYR A 274 3.70 0.12 -10.45
C TYR A 274 4.89 -0.04 -11.41
N PRO A 275 5.90 0.84 -11.35
CA PRO A 275 7.20 0.55 -11.95
C PRO A 275 7.93 -0.55 -11.17
N THR A 276 8.64 -1.39 -11.90
CA THR A 276 9.58 -2.38 -11.35
C THR A 276 10.95 -2.10 -11.94
N TYR A 277 11.98 -2.17 -11.10
CA TYR A 277 13.36 -1.87 -11.47
C TYR A 277 14.28 -3.05 -11.20
N ASN A 278 15.19 -3.31 -12.13
CA ASN A 278 16.28 -4.27 -11.97
C ASN A 278 17.63 -3.55 -11.88
N ALA A 279 18.66 -4.29 -11.45
CA ALA A 279 20.01 -3.73 -11.41
C ALA A 279 20.52 -3.49 -12.84
N ALA A 280 21.14 -2.34 -13.09
CA ALA A 280 21.65 -1.97 -14.42
C ALA A 280 22.67 -2.98 -14.96
N ARG A 281 23.39 -3.70 -14.09
CA ARG A 281 24.32 -4.77 -14.48
C ARG A 281 23.63 -5.97 -15.16
N GLU A 282 22.34 -6.17 -14.91
CA GLU A 282 21.54 -7.21 -15.57
C GLU A 282 21.09 -6.78 -16.99
N GLY A 283 21.26 -5.49 -17.31
CA GLY A 283 20.94 -4.90 -18.61
C GLY A 283 19.56 -4.25 -18.68
N THR A 284 19.29 -3.63 -19.82
CA THR A 284 17.99 -3.02 -20.15
C THR A 284 17.07 -4.08 -20.74
N LEU A 285 16.23 -4.69 -19.90
CA LEU A 285 15.47 -5.90 -20.25
C LEU A 285 13.98 -5.65 -20.53
N ARG A 286 13.54 -4.38 -20.52
CA ARG A 286 12.13 -4.01 -20.68
C ARG A 286 11.53 -4.46 -22.02
N ASP A 287 12.24 -4.22 -23.12
CA ASP A 287 11.77 -4.61 -24.45
C ASP A 287 11.67 -6.13 -24.59
N GLU A 288 12.61 -6.85 -23.98
CA GLU A 288 12.58 -8.31 -23.92
C GLU A 288 11.40 -8.82 -23.07
N TYR A 289 11.13 -8.18 -21.93
CA TYR A 289 9.97 -8.47 -21.09
C TYR A 289 8.65 -8.35 -21.88
N TYR A 290 8.42 -7.22 -22.55
CA TYR A 290 7.16 -7.02 -23.28
C TYR A 290 7.07 -7.89 -24.54
N ARG A 291 8.18 -8.17 -25.22
CA ARG A 291 8.21 -9.13 -26.34
C ARG A 291 7.85 -10.54 -25.87
N ALA A 292 8.41 -11.01 -24.76
CA ALA A 292 8.09 -12.32 -24.19
C ALA A 292 6.64 -12.39 -23.71
N LYS A 293 6.17 -11.35 -23.02
CA LYS A 293 4.78 -11.25 -22.57
C LYS A 293 3.80 -11.25 -23.75
N ALA A 294 4.10 -10.52 -24.83
CA ALA A 294 3.27 -10.52 -26.03
C ALA A 294 3.19 -11.93 -26.67
N ALA A 295 4.29 -12.69 -26.65
CA ALA A 295 4.30 -14.07 -27.11
C ALA A 295 3.50 -15.02 -26.20
N GLU A 296 3.60 -14.86 -24.87
CA GLU A 296 2.83 -15.68 -23.91
C GLU A 296 1.33 -15.40 -23.97
N LEU A 297 0.93 -14.16 -24.26
CA LEU A 297 -0.47 -13.76 -24.35
C LEU A 297 -1.07 -13.85 -25.76
N ALA A 298 -0.29 -14.26 -26.77
CA ALA A 298 -0.76 -14.31 -28.15
C ALA A 298 -1.94 -15.29 -28.35
N ASP A 299 -1.97 -16.36 -27.55
CA ASP A 299 -2.94 -17.46 -27.67
C ASP A 299 -3.84 -17.62 -26.41
N ASP A 300 -3.75 -16.71 -25.45
CA ASP A 300 -4.40 -16.83 -24.13
C ASP A 300 -5.66 -15.94 -24.06
N GLU A 301 -6.84 -16.54 -24.23
CA GLU A 301 -8.14 -15.87 -24.16
C GLU A 301 -9.03 -16.47 -23.06
N PRO A 302 -9.57 -15.66 -22.11
CA PRO A 302 -9.40 -14.21 -22.00
C PRO A 302 -8.00 -13.83 -21.50
N ARG A 303 -7.44 -12.74 -22.05
CA ARG A 303 -6.09 -12.26 -21.70
C ARG A 303 -5.89 -12.13 -20.19
N ARG A 304 -4.94 -12.90 -19.66
CA ARG A 304 -4.56 -12.81 -18.25
C ARG A 304 -4.06 -11.41 -17.90
N VAL A 305 -4.59 -10.85 -16.81
CA VAL A 305 -4.15 -9.55 -16.27
C VAL A 305 -2.74 -9.65 -15.69
N SER A 306 -2.38 -10.81 -15.14
CA SER A 306 -1.11 -11.07 -14.43
C SER A 306 -0.41 -12.33 -14.95
N LEU A 307 0.91 -12.35 -14.84
CA LEU A 307 1.73 -13.54 -15.16
C LEU A 307 1.58 -14.64 -14.09
N LEU A 308 1.17 -14.27 -12.89
CA LEU A 308 0.67 -15.21 -11.88
C LEU A 308 -0.85 -15.32 -11.99
N GLY A 309 -1.44 -16.36 -11.40
CA GLY A 309 -2.88 -16.51 -11.31
C GLY A 309 -3.47 -15.71 -10.16
N ASP A 310 -2.82 -14.64 -9.69
CA ASP A 310 -3.08 -13.92 -8.43
C ASP A 310 -4.22 -12.89 -8.49
N PHE A 311 -4.63 -12.46 -9.69
CA PHE A 311 -5.75 -11.54 -9.83
C PHE A 311 -7.09 -12.22 -9.49
N GLU A 312 -7.87 -11.63 -8.60
CA GLU A 312 -9.14 -12.19 -8.14
C GLU A 312 -10.36 -11.72 -8.96
N GLY A 313 -10.16 -10.82 -9.91
CA GLY A 313 -11.22 -10.26 -10.74
C GLY A 313 -11.64 -11.19 -11.87
N ARG A 314 -12.88 -11.05 -12.33
CA ARG A 314 -13.35 -11.72 -13.55
C ARG A 314 -12.92 -10.90 -14.76
N ILE A 315 -12.08 -11.47 -15.60
CA ILE A 315 -11.51 -10.79 -16.76
C ILE A 315 -12.58 -10.63 -17.85
N VAL A 316 -12.62 -9.45 -18.46
CA VAL A 316 -13.42 -9.18 -19.66
C VAL A 316 -12.48 -9.18 -20.88
N GLY A 317 -12.80 -10.01 -21.87
CA GLY A 317 -12.10 -10.10 -23.15
C GLY A 317 -12.59 -9.09 -24.18
#